data_AF-A0AAV2GPC3-F1
#
_entry.id   AF-A0AAV2GPC3-F1
#
_cell.length_a   1.000
_cell.length_b   1.000
_cell.length_c   1.000
_cell.angle_alpha   90.00
_cell.angle_beta   90.00
_cell.angle_gamma   90.00
#
_symmetry.space_group_name_H-M   'P 1'
#
loop_
_entity.id
_entity.type
_entity.pdbx_description
1 polymer ?
#
loop_
_entity_poly.entity_id
_entity_poly.type
_entity_poly.pdbx_seq_one_letter_code
_entity_poly.pdbx_strand_id
1 'polypeptide(L)'
;MATQGGNLKSTSINGVKVYSISQRNLPTWLNPKKKRALRKDPHYQQRVELVQDLRFETATSRIKITPNEEYVIASGIYPPQVKVYELRELSMKFERHFDSEIIDFQVGLFCLSLF
;
A
#
# COMPACT_ATOMS: atom_id res chain seq x y z
N MET A 1 -10.97 -6.93 22.84
CA MET A 1 -9.69 -6.85 23.59
C MET A 1 -8.56 -7.09 22.60
N ALA A 2 -7.67 -6.12 22.36
CA ALA A 2 -6.53 -6.30 21.46
C ALA A 2 -5.45 -7.13 22.18
N THR A 3 -5.30 -8.40 21.80
CA THR A 3 -4.26 -9.27 22.35
C THR A 3 -2.96 -9.02 21.59
N GLN A 4 -1.94 -8.50 22.27
CA GLN A 4 -0.58 -8.32 21.76
C GLN A 4 0.12 -9.70 21.65
N GLY A 5 -0.30 -10.50 20.68
CA GLY A 5 0.34 -11.77 20.33
C GLY A 5 1.13 -11.60 19.05
N GLY A 6 2.40 -11.21 19.18
CA GLY A 6 3.31 -10.92 18.06
C GLY A 6 3.42 -9.43 17.75
N ASN A 7 4.54 -9.05 17.12
CA ASN A 7 4.95 -7.68 16.79
C ASN A 7 3.96 -6.93 15.84
N LEU A 8 2.90 -7.59 15.39
CA LEU A 8 1.88 -7.07 14.49
C LEU A 8 0.59 -6.79 15.26
N LYS A 9 -0.06 -5.66 14.95
CA LYS A 9 -1.33 -5.29 15.57
C LYS A 9 -2.39 -6.31 15.20
N SER A 10 -2.92 -7.02 16.18
CA SER A 10 -4.01 -7.98 15.99
C SER A 10 -5.31 -7.49 16.63
N THR A 11 -6.41 -7.68 15.93
CA THR A 11 -7.76 -7.48 16.43
C THR A 11 -8.48 -8.82 16.40
N SER A 12 -9.09 -9.20 17.53
CA SER A 12 -9.93 -10.40 17.57
C SER A 12 -11.36 -10.01 17.21
N ILE A 13 -11.89 -10.55 16.12
CA ILE A 13 -13.29 -10.39 15.72
C ILE A 13 -13.91 -11.78 15.74
N ASN A 14 -14.97 -11.97 16.55
CA ASN A 14 -15.67 -13.25 16.69
C ASN A 14 -14.76 -14.45 17.03
N GLY A 15 -13.71 -14.23 17.83
CA GLY A 15 -12.74 -15.27 18.19
C GLY A 15 -11.67 -15.55 17.13
N VAL A 16 -11.73 -14.92 15.95
CA VAL A 16 -10.72 -15.01 14.88
C VAL A 16 -9.75 -13.83 14.99
N LYS A 17 -8.44 -14.11 14.94
CA LYS A 17 -7.39 -13.08 14.97
C LYS A 17 -7.20 -12.50 13.57
N VAL A 18 -7.43 -11.21 13.42
CA VAL A 18 -7.17 -10.42 12.22
C VAL A 18 -5.91 -9.60 12.46
N TYR A 19 -4.95 -9.65 11.52
CA TYR A 19 -3.69 -8.92 11.62
C TYR A 19 -3.70 -7.71 10.68
N SER A 20 -3.48 -6.53 11.24
CA SER A 20 -3.32 -5.30 10.47
C SER A 20 -1.83 -5.03 10.24
N ILE A 21 -1.44 -5.10 8.98
CA ILE A 21 -0.04 -4.98 8.55
C ILE A 21 0.28 -3.53 8.16
N SER A 22 -0.73 -2.78 7.72
CA SER A 22 -0.59 -1.38 7.31
C SER A 22 -0.40 -0.45 8.52
N GLN A 23 0.76 0.20 8.61
CA GLN A 23 1.04 1.22 9.62
C GLN A 23 0.79 2.63 9.08
N ARG A 24 0.59 3.59 10.00
CA ARG A 24 0.45 5.02 9.65
C ARG A 24 1.74 5.51 8.99
N ASN A 25 1.62 5.98 7.75
CA ASN A 25 2.73 6.58 7.02
C ASN A 25 3.18 7.88 7.69
N LEU A 26 4.49 8.12 7.74
CA LEU A 26 4.99 9.43 8.13
C LEU A 26 4.69 10.41 7.00
N PRO A 27 4.27 11.64 7.32
CA PRO A 27 4.06 12.63 6.28
C PRO A 27 5.39 12.98 5.61
N THR A 28 5.35 13.20 4.30
CA THR A 28 6.50 13.57 3.47
C THR A 28 7.11 14.91 3.87
N TRP A 29 6.30 15.84 4.37
CA TRP A 29 6.72 17.16 4.85
C TRP A 29 7.42 17.15 6.24
N LEU A 30 7.68 15.99 6.84
CA LEU A 30 8.32 15.94 8.16
C LEU A 30 9.77 16.42 8.09
N ASN A 31 10.15 17.34 8.98
CA ASN A 31 11.51 17.85 9.07
C ASN A 31 12.54 16.71 9.17
N PRO A 32 13.65 16.74 8.39
CA PRO A 32 14.65 15.68 8.37
C PRO A 32 15.26 15.37 9.74
N LYS A 33 15.34 16.34 10.66
CA LYS A 33 15.81 16.11 12.04
C LYS A 33 14.89 15.16 12.80
N LYS A 34 13.56 15.35 12.69
CA LYS A 34 12.57 14.46 13.30
C LYS A 34 12.61 13.07 12.66
N LYS A 35 12.72 13.00 11.33
CA LYS A 35 12.86 11.72 10.60
C LYS A 35 14.09 10.91 11.04
N ARG A 36 15.21 11.57 11.34
CA ARG A 36 16.40 10.91 11.90
C ARG A 36 16.21 10.46 13.34
N ALA A 37 15.52 11.24 14.17
CA ALA A 37 15.22 10.87 15.55
C ALA A 37 14.36 9.59 15.62
N LEU A 38 13.36 9.47 14.73
CA LEU A 38 12.50 8.28 14.59
C LEU A 38 13.27 6.98 14.31
N ARG A 39 14.49 7.04 13.75
CA ARG A 39 15.31 5.83 13.57
C ARG A 39 15.69 5.15 14.89
N LYS A 40 15.61 5.87 16.01
CA LYS A 40 15.88 5.33 17.35
C LYS A 40 14.63 4.72 17.98
N ASP A 41 13.44 5.00 17.45
CA ASP A 41 12.19 4.51 18.03
C ASP A 41 11.99 3.03 17.66
N PRO A 42 11.80 2.12 18.64
CA PRO A 42 11.65 0.69 18.37
C PRO A 42 10.40 0.41 17.53
N HIS A 43 9.31 1.14 17.74
CA HIS A 43 8.10 1.04 16.92
C HIS A 43 8.33 1.42 15.45
N TYR A 44 9.23 2.37 15.19
CA TYR A 44 9.57 2.77 13.81
C TYR A 44 10.44 1.71 13.13
N GLN A 45 11.35 1.08 13.88
CA GLN A 45 12.18 -0.02 13.38
C GLN A 45 11.38 -1.31 13.11
N GLN A 46 10.32 -1.55 13.87
CA GLN A 46 9.45 -2.73 13.73
C GLN A 46 8.40 -2.59 12.61
N ARG A 47 8.45 -1.50 11.84
CA ARG A 47 7.50 -1.26 10.75
C ARG A 47 7.78 -2.21 9.59
N VAL A 48 6.79 -3.05 9.30
CA VAL A 48 6.80 -3.96 8.16
C VAL A 48 6.02 -3.32 7.02
N GLU A 49 6.66 -3.15 5.88
CA GLU A 49 6.03 -2.83 4.60
C GLU A 49 6.16 -4.04 3.69
N LEU A 50 5.03 -4.61 3.24
CA LEU A 50 5.05 -5.77 2.36
C LEU A 50 5.38 -5.39 0.92
N VAL A 51 4.74 -4.33 0.42
CA VAL A 51 4.95 -3.79 -0.92
C VAL A 51 5.49 -2.38 -0.76
N GLN A 52 6.60 -2.10 -1.42
CA GLN A 52 7.29 -0.83 -1.35
C GLN A 52 6.39 0.30 -1.89
N ASP A 53 6.29 1.39 -1.12
CA ASP A 53 5.54 2.61 -1.50
C ASP A 53 4.10 2.34 -1.98
N LEU A 54 3.43 1.36 -1.35
CA LEU A 54 1.99 1.11 -1.52
C LEU A 54 1.15 2.21 -0.83
N ARG A 55 1.23 3.43 -1.36
CA ARG A 55 0.46 4.59 -0.87
C ARG A 55 0.15 5.59 -1.97
N PHE A 56 -0.89 6.37 -1.71
CA PHE A 56 -1.26 7.55 -2.50
C PHE A 56 -1.24 8.78 -1.59
N GLU A 57 -1.06 9.96 -2.18
CA GLU A 57 -0.96 11.23 -1.44
C GLU A 57 -2.28 11.54 -0.72
N THR A 58 -3.41 11.40 -1.42
CA THR A 58 -4.74 11.67 -0.86
C THR A 58 -5.45 10.40 -0.41
N ALA A 59 -5.88 9.57 -1.36
CA ALA A 59 -6.60 8.33 -1.08
C ALA A 59 -6.60 7.42 -2.31
N THR A 60 -6.81 6.13 -2.07
CA THR A 60 -7.09 5.13 -3.10
C THR A 60 -8.58 5.11 -3.42
N SER A 61 -8.92 4.99 -4.71
CA SER A 61 -10.31 4.83 -5.15
C SER A 61 -10.66 3.35 -5.38
N ARG A 62 -9.87 2.65 -6.20
CA ARG A 62 -10.08 1.23 -6.53
C ARG A 62 -8.77 0.46 -6.52
N ILE A 63 -8.84 -0.82 -6.14
CA ILE A 63 -7.73 -1.76 -6.18
C ILE A 63 -8.25 -3.04 -6.82
N LYS A 64 -7.54 -3.56 -7.82
CA LYS A 64 -7.85 -4.84 -8.45
C LYS A 64 -6.56 -5.64 -8.65
N ILE A 65 -6.70 -6.95 -8.57
CA ILE A 65 -5.62 -7.91 -8.82
C ILE A 65 -5.85 -8.49 -10.21
N THR A 66 -4.76 -8.76 -10.91
CA THR A 66 -4.81 -9.40 -12.23
C THR A 66 -5.19 -10.88 -12.08
N PRO A 67 -5.88 -11.51 -13.04
CA PRO A 67 -6.30 -12.92 -12.90
C PRO A 67 -5.15 -13.93 -12.72
N ASN A 68 -3.94 -13.58 -13.14
CA ASN A 68 -2.72 -14.38 -12.92
C ASN A 68 -2.08 -14.14 -11.54
N GLU A 69 -2.62 -13.23 -10.73
CA GLU A 69 -2.15 -12.88 -9.39
C GLU A 69 -0.69 -12.38 -9.34
N GLU A 70 -0.15 -11.90 -10.46
CA GLU A 70 1.23 -11.38 -10.50
C GLU A 70 1.29 -9.86 -10.25
N TYR A 71 0.20 -9.14 -10.54
CA TYR A 71 0.14 -7.69 -10.45
C TYR A 71 -1.07 -7.19 -9.68
N VAL A 72 -0.83 -6.15 -8.87
CA VAL A 72 -1.86 -5.35 -8.20
C VAL A 72 -1.92 -3.98 -8.85
N ILE A 73 -3.11 -3.57 -9.27
CA ILE A 73 -3.37 -2.26 -9.84
C ILE A 73 -4.18 -1.46 -8.83
N ALA A 74 -3.71 -0.27 -8.48
CA ALA A 74 -4.41 0.66 -7.60
C ALA A 74 -4.59 2.01 -8.27
N SER A 75 -5.77 2.63 -8.12
CA SER A 75 -6.06 3.99 -8.56
C SER A 75 -6.10 4.96 -7.38
N GLY A 76 -5.60 6.17 -7.60
CA GLY A 76 -5.61 7.28 -6.65
C GLY A 76 -6.49 8.44 -7.11
N ILE A 77 -7.01 9.19 -6.14
CA ILE A 77 -7.93 10.31 -6.39
C ILE A 77 -7.19 11.59 -6.79
N TYR A 78 -6.11 11.95 -6.07
CA TYR A 78 -5.38 13.20 -6.35
C TYR A 78 -3.85 13.06 -6.14
N PRO A 79 -3.04 13.51 -7.11
CA PRO A 79 -3.45 13.73 -8.51
C PRO A 79 -4.01 12.40 -9.08
N PRO A 80 -5.00 12.42 -10.00
CA PRO A 80 -5.55 11.20 -10.56
C PRO A 80 -4.44 10.38 -11.19
N GLN A 81 -4.25 9.15 -10.70
CA GLN A 81 -3.14 8.33 -11.13
C GLN A 81 -3.44 6.85 -10.91
N VAL A 82 -2.77 5.99 -11.68
CA VAL A 82 -2.76 4.55 -11.48
C VAL A 82 -1.34 4.10 -11.13
N LYS A 83 -1.23 3.19 -10.18
CA LYS A 83 0.03 2.53 -9.80
C LYS A 83 -0.13 1.04 -10.00
N VAL A 84 0.84 0.44 -10.67
CA VAL A 84 0.92 -1.00 -10.90
C VAL A 84 2.08 -1.55 -10.10
N TYR A 85 1.79 -2.53 -9.26
CA TYR A 85 2.74 -3.20 -8.38
C TYR A 85 2.93 -4.64 -8.84
N GLU A 86 4.18 -5.09 -8.87
CA GLU A 86 4.55 -6.47 -9.15
C GLU A 86 4.71 -7.23 -7.83
N LEU A 87 3.94 -8.31 -7.67
CA LEU A 87 3.93 -9.09 -6.43
C LEU A 87 5.17 -9.96 -6.26
N ARG A 88 5.86 -10.32 -7.36
CA ARG A 88 7.13 -11.06 -7.31
C ARG A 88 8.27 -10.22 -6.78
N GLU A 89 8.32 -8.95 -7.18
CA GLU A 89 9.38 -8.01 -6.76
C GLU A 89 8.98 -7.18 -5.54
N LEU A 90 7.71 -7.25 -5.12
CA LEU A 90 7.15 -6.48 -4.00
C LEU A 90 7.35 -4.97 -4.16
N SER A 91 7.37 -4.50 -5.40
CA SER A 91 7.74 -3.14 -5.78
C SER A 91 6.75 -2.57 -6.79
N MET A 92 6.81 -1.24 -6.98
CA MET A 92 6.03 -0.56 -7.99
C MET A 92 6.70 -0.73 -9.36
N LYS A 93 5.99 -1.31 -10.33
CA LYS A 93 6.46 -1.44 -11.70
C LYS A 93 6.43 -0.09 -12.42
N PHE A 94 5.30 0.62 -12.34
CA PHE A 94 5.16 1.98 -12.86
C PHE A 94 3.98 2.73 -12.23
N GLU A 95 4.00 4.05 -12.38
CA GLU A 95 2.87 4.94 -12.12
C GLU A 95 2.56 5.80 -13.34
N ARG A 96 1.28 6.13 -13.54
CA ARG A 96 0.83 7.04 -14.60
C ARG A 96 -0.24 7.97 -14.08
N HIS A 97 -0.14 9.24 -14.46
CA HIS A 97 -1.12 10.26 -14.15
C HIS A 97 -2.21 10.32 -15.22
N PHE A 98 -3.41 10.70 -14.81
CA PHE A 98 -4.57 10.91 -15.66
C PHE A 98 -5.10 12.32 -15.45
N ASP A 99 -5.80 12.84 -16.46
CA ASP A 99 -6.45 14.15 -16.40
C ASP A 99 -7.70 14.13 -15.50
N SER A 100 -8.30 12.95 -15.31
CA SER A 100 -9.55 12.78 -14.55
C SER A 100 -9.51 11.54 -13.65
N GLU A 101 -10.38 11.53 -12.65
CA GLU A 101 -10.48 10.45 -11.66
C GLU A 101 -10.96 9.13 -12.29
N ILE A 102 -10.32 8.03 -11.88
CA ILE A 102 -10.69 6.67 -12.29
C ILE A 102 -11.75 6.13 -11.32
N ILE A 103 -13.00 6.08 -11.77
CA ILE A 103 -14.13 5.57 -10.97
C ILE A 103 -14.14 4.03 -10.92
N ASP A 104 -13.93 3.39 -12.07
CA ASP A 104 -13.82 1.94 -12.21
C ASP A 104 -12.97 1.57 -13.43
N PHE A 105 -12.39 0.37 -13.41
CA PHE A 105 -11.58 -0.17 -14.51
C PHE A 105 -11.66 -1.69 -14.52
N GLN A 106 -11.53 -2.33 -15.68
CA GLN A 106 -11.46 -3.80 -15.78
C GLN A 106 -10.05 -4.26 -16.12
N VAL A 107 -9.65 -5.39 -15.53
CA VAL A 107 -8.34 -6.01 -15.77
C VAL A 107 -8.56 -7.36 -16.44
N GLY A 108 -8.14 -7.48 -17.70
CA GLY A 108 -8.18 -8.73 -18.45
C GLY A 108 -6.86 -9.48 -18.42
N LEU A 109 -6.89 -10.76 -18.78
CA LEU A 109 -5.75 -11.69 -18.78
C LEU A 109 -4.54 -11.22 -19.62
N PHE A 110 -4.75 -10.38 -20.63
CA PHE A 110 -3.71 -9.91 -21.56
C PHE A 110 -3.28 -8.45 -21.34
N CYS A 111 -3.85 -7.74 -20.37
CA CYS A 111 -3.78 -6.27 -20.35
C CYS A 111 -2.41 -5.72 -19.90
N LEU A 112 -1.62 -6.51 -19.16
CA LEU A 112 -0.35 -6.04 -18.56
C LEU A 112 0.91 -6.61 -19.21
N SER A 113 0.80 -7.59 -20.11
CA SER A 113 1.95 -8.13 -20.86
C SER A 113 2.39 -7.23 -22.02
N LEU A 114 1.63 -6.16 -22.31
CA LEU A 114 1.87 -5.20 -23.39
C LEU A 114 2.54 -3.89 -22.91
N PHE A 115 2.90 -3.79 -21.63
CA PHE A 115 3.59 -2.64 -21.03
C PHE A 115 4.91 -3.01 -20.36
#